data_AF-A0A4S4E600-F1
#
_entry.id   AF-A0A4S4E600-F1
#
_cell.length_a   1.000
_cell.length_b   1.000
_cell.length_c   1.000
_cell.angle_alpha   90.00
_cell.angle_beta   90.00
_cell.angle_gamma   90.00
#
_symmetry.space_group_name_H-M   'P 1'
#
loop_
_entity.id
_entity.type
_entity.pdbx_description
1 polymer ?
#
loop_
_entity_poly.entity_id
_entity_poly.type
_entity_poly.pdbx_seq_one_letter_code
_entity_poly.pdbx_strand_id
1 'polypeptide(L)'
;MRACVHKYSMMSMHEEAVALALQVDPELAKAEVDKVENDEDLRKTLWLMVAKHVIEQEKGTKRENIRKAIAFLKETDGLLKIEDIFPFFPDFALIDDFKEAICSSLEDYNKQIEQLKQEMNDATHGADNIRNDISVLAQRYAVIDCDEDCGICSQLDDAIARECSFCGDLMIREISLPFILPGEAYEVTSWEIRPHNIGAQKSLSLAV
;
A
#
# COMPACT_ATOMS: atom_id res chain seq x y z
N MET A 1 2.19 -24.85 -39.28
CA MET A 1 1.13 -23.95 -38.78
C MET A 1 1.48 -23.30 -37.44
N ARG A 2 2.01 -24.00 -36.42
CA ARG A 2 2.43 -23.40 -35.14
C ARG A 2 3.43 -22.23 -35.25
N ALA A 3 4.38 -22.32 -36.19
CA ALA A 3 5.32 -21.23 -36.47
C ALA A 3 4.63 -19.97 -37.05
N CYS A 4 3.53 -20.13 -37.76
CA CYS A 4 2.75 -19.00 -38.29
C CYS A 4 1.99 -18.31 -37.16
N VAL A 5 1.35 -19.06 -36.26
CA VAL A 5 0.68 -18.51 -35.06
C VAL A 5 1.65 -17.67 -34.23
N HIS A 6 2.84 -18.21 -33.95
CA HIS A 6 3.85 -17.48 -33.21
C HIS A 6 4.33 -16.21 -33.93
N LYS A 7 4.47 -16.27 -35.26
CA LYS A 7 4.83 -15.10 -36.06
C LYS A 7 3.76 -14.01 -36.02
N TYR A 8 2.48 -14.37 -36.12
CA TYR A 8 1.37 -13.42 -36.04
C TYR A 8 1.24 -12.80 -34.64
N SER A 9 1.45 -13.59 -33.60
CA SER A 9 1.56 -13.12 -32.21
C SER A 9 2.66 -12.07 -32.03
N MET A 10 3.86 -12.31 -32.58
CA MET A 10 4.96 -11.33 -32.54
C MET A 10 4.70 -10.06 -33.35
N MET A 11 3.76 -10.12 -34.31
CA MET A 11 3.32 -8.98 -35.10
C MET A 11 2.13 -8.23 -34.48
N SER A 12 1.72 -8.58 -33.25
CA SER A 12 0.53 -8.05 -32.55
C SER A 12 -0.79 -8.29 -33.27
N MET A 13 -0.83 -9.26 -34.19
CA MET A 13 -2.02 -9.70 -34.92
C MET A 13 -2.68 -10.85 -34.16
N HIS A 14 -3.27 -10.54 -33.00
CA HIS A 14 -3.79 -11.55 -32.08
C HIS A 14 -5.06 -12.23 -32.60
N GLU A 15 -5.92 -11.52 -33.33
CA GLU A 15 -7.15 -12.08 -33.90
C GLU A 15 -6.85 -13.17 -34.93
N GLU A 16 -5.92 -12.90 -35.85
CA GLU A 16 -5.51 -13.83 -36.89
C GLU A 16 -4.70 -14.99 -36.31
N ALA A 17 -3.88 -14.72 -35.29
CA ALA A 17 -3.16 -15.76 -34.56
C ALA A 17 -4.13 -16.74 -33.90
N VAL A 18 -5.18 -16.26 -33.22
CA VAL A 18 -6.22 -17.08 -32.59
C VAL A 18 -7.06 -17.81 -33.63
N ALA A 19 -7.47 -17.16 -34.72
CA ALA A 19 -8.21 -17.81 -35.80
C ALA A 19 -7.44 -18.97 -36.45
N LEU A 20 -6.12 -18.82 -36.62
CA LEU A 20 -5.24 -19.88 -37.12
C LEU A 20 -4.96 -20.95 -36.06
N ALA A 21 -4.85 -20.58 -34.78
CA ALA A 21 -4.68 -21.53 -33.69
C ALA A 21 -5.90 -22.44 -33.53
N LEU A 22 -7.12 -21.88 -33.65
CA LEU A 22 -8.38 -22.62 -33.61
C LEU A 22 -8.48 -23.71 -34.69
N GLN A 23 -7.85 -23.54 -35.86
CA GLN A 23 -7.82 -24.58 -36.90
C GLN A 23 -6.89 -25.76 -36.56
N VAL A 24 -5.95 -25.57 -35.63
CA VAL A 24 -4.96 -26.59 -35.26
C VAL A 24 -5.35 -27.28 -33.95
N ASP A 25 -5.59 -26.49 -32.90
CA ASP A 25 -5.91 -26.97 -31.56
C ASP A 25 -6.56 -25.83 -30.73
N PRO A 26 -7.78 -26.00 -30.20
CA PRO A 26 -8.43 -24.99 -29.36
C PRO A 26 -7.65 -24.67 -28.08
N GLU A 27 -6.87 -25.60 -27.53
CA GLU A 27 -6.04 -25.33 -26.34
C GLU A 27 -4.87 -24.40 -26.65
N LEU A 28 -4.32 -24.48 -27.87
CA LEU A 28 -3.30 -23.53 -28.34
C LEU A 28 -3.87 -22.12 -28.50
N ALA A 29 -5.15 -22.01 -28.88
CA ALA A 29 -5.83 -20.73 -28.99
C ALA A 29 -6.00 -20.09 -27.61
N LYS A 30 -6.45 -20.85 -26.60
CA LYS A 30 -6.56 -20.37 -25.20
C LYS A 30 -5.22 -19.81 -24.68
N ALA A 31 -4.14 -20.57 -24.85
CA ALA A 31 -2.80 -20.16 -24.45
C ALA A 31 -2.29 -18.90 -25.18
N GLU A 32 -2.82 -18.58 -26.36
CA GLU A 32 -2.49 -17.35 -27.08
C GLU A 32 -3.31 -16.16 -26.58
N VAL A 33 -4.57 -16.39 -26.18
CA VAL A 33 -5.42 -15.36 -25.55
C VAL A 33 -4.89 -14.97 -24.17
N ASP A 34 -4.43 -15.94 -23.37
CA ASP A 34 -3.89 -15.69 -22.03
C ASP A 34 -2.62 -14.82 -22.04
N LYS A 35 -1.90 -14.74 -23.16
CA LYS A 35 -0.74 -13.84 -23.31
C LYS A 35 -1.12 -12.37 -23.46
N VAL A 36 -2.37 -12.09 -23.82
CA VAL A 36 -2.87 -10.73 -24.01
C VAL A 36 -3.34 -10.19 -22.65
N GLU A 37 -2.38 -9.69 -21.86
CA GLU A 37 -2.65 -9.16 -20.52
C GLU A 37 -3.05 -7.67 -20.52
N ASN A 38 -2.66 -6.92 -21.56
CA ASN A 38 -2.75 -5.44 -21.54
C ASN A 38 -4.10 -4.87 -22.01
N ASP A 39 -4.97 -5.68 -22.63
CA ASP A 39 -6.20 -5.22 -23.26
C ASP A 39 -7.36 -6.18 -22.96
N GLU A 40 -8.21 -5.77 -22.01
CA GLU A 40 -9.36 -6.56 -21.56
C GLU A 40 -10.46 -6.70 -22.63
N ASP A 41 -10.67 -5.65 -23.45
CA ASP A 41 -11.65 -5.63 -24.52
C ASP A 41 -11.24 -6.56 -25.67
N LEU A 42 -9.96 -6.51 -26.05
CA LEU A 42 -9.38 -7.43 -27.02
C LEU A 42 -9.43 -8.87 -26.48
N ARG A 43 -9.03 -9.08 -25.22
CA ARG A 43 -9.09 -10.40 -24.57
C ARG A 43 -10.53 -10.95 -24.58
N LYS A 44 -11.54 -10.12 -24.28
CA LYS A 44 -12.95 -10.50 -24.36
C LYS A 44 -13.35 -10.92 -25.78
N THR A 45 -12.94 -10.14 -26.78
CA THR A 45 -13.21 -10.43 -28.20
C THR A 45 -12.58 -11.75 -28.65
N LEU A 46 -11.33 -12.01 -28.25
CA LEU A 46 -10.62 -13.24 -28.57
C LEU A 46 -11.27 -14.45 -27.89
N TRP A 47 -11.63 -14.35 -26.60
CA TRP A 47 -12.34 -15.41 -25.88
C TRP A 47 -13.72 -15.71 -26.50
N LEU A 48 -14.44 -14.69 -26.96
CA LEU A 48 -15.70 -14.86 -27.70
C LEU A 48 -15.49 -15.62 -29.03
N MET A 49 -14.41 -15.35 -29.76
CA MET A 49 -14.09 -16.10 -30.97
C MET A 49 -13.79 -17.57 -30.68
N VAL A 50 -13.06 -17.85 -29.60
CA VAL A 50 -12.80 -19.23 -29.15
C VAL A 50 -14.11 -19.92 -28.74
N ALA A 51 -14.94 -19.24 -27.93
CA ALA A 51 -16.24 -19.76 -27.49
C ALA A 51 -17.15 -20.09 -28.67
N LYS A 52 -17.28 -19.16 -29.63
CA LYS A 52 -18.06 -19.36 -30.85
C LYS A 52 -17.60 -20.61 -31.60
N HIS A 53 -16.29 -20.77 -31.77
CA HIS A 53 -15.73 -21.91 -32.48
C HIS A 53 -16.01 -23.24 -31.75
N VAL A 54 -15.79 -23.29 -30.43
CA VAL A 54 -16.02 -24.49 -29.61
C VAL A 54 -17.50 -24.90 -29.62
N ILE A 55 -18.42 -23.94 -29.59
CA ILE A 55 -19.87 -24.17 -29.54
C ILE A 55 -20.44 -24.54 -30.92
N GLU A 56 -20.00 -23.86 -32.00
CA GLU A 56 -20.52 -24.07 -33.37
C GLU A 56 -19.89 -25.26 -34.10
N GLN A 57 -18.59 -25.57 -33.88
CA GLN A 57 -17.91 -26.62 -34.64
C GLN A 57 -18.19 -28.05 -34.15
N GLU A 58 -18.57 -28.22 -32.88
CA GLU A 58 -18.73 -29.56 -32.32
C GLU A 58 -20.06 -30.23 -32.71
N LYS A 59 -19.94 -31.41 -33.34
CA LYS A 59 -21.03 -32.35 -33.68
C LYS A 59 -21.63 -33.07 -32.45
N GLY A 60 -21.47 -32.49 -31.26
CA GLY A 60 -21.98 -33.04 -30.00
C GLY A 60 -23.50 -32.98 -29.90
N THR A 61 -24.05 -33.64 -28.88
CA THR A 61 -25.46 -33.42 -28.51
C THR A 61 -25.61 -32.01 -27.90
N LYS A 62 -26.75 -31.33 -28.14
CA LYS A 62 -26.99 -29.94 -27.66
C LYS A 62 -26.64 -29.73 -26.19
N ARG A 63 -27.01 -30.69 -25.33
CA ARG A 63 -26.75 -30.67 -23.89
C ARG A 63 -25.27 -30.72 -23.53
N GLU A 64 -24.47 -31.39 -24.34
CA GLU A 64 -23.03 -31.51 -24.14
C GLU A 64 -22.31 -30.21 -24.52
N ASN A 65 -22.74 -29.57 -25.61
CA ASN A 65 -22.21 -28.25 -26.01
C ASN A 65 -22.53 -27.20 -24.94
N ILE A 66 -23.71 -27.24 -24.33
CA ILE A 66 -24.09 -26.35 -23.22
C ILE A 66 -23.20 -26.58 -22.00
N ARG A 67 -22.99 -27.84 -21.60
CA ARG A 67 -22.11 -28.18 -20.47
C ARG A 67 -20.67 -27.75 -20.70
N LYS A 68 -20.15 -27.94 -21.91
CA LYS A 68 -18.81 -27.48 -22.29
C LYS A 68 -18.71 -25.96 -22.28
N ALA A 69 -19.71 -25.25 -22.79
CA ALA A 69 -19.74 -23.79 -22.73
C ALA A 69 -19.77 -23.28 -21.28
N ILE A 70 -20.51 -23.93 -20.39
CA ILE A 70 -20.51 -23.59 -18.96
C ILE A 70 -19.15 -23.87 -18.30
N ALA A 71 -18.51 -25.00 -18.64
CA ALA A 71 -17.15 -25.28 -18.16
C ALA A 71 -16.14 -24.24 -18.67
N PHE A 72 -16.28 -23.84 -19.94
CA PHE A 72 -15.47 -22.81 -20.57
C PHE A 72 -15.65 -21.43 -19.90
N LEU A 73 -16.89 -21.04 -19.57
CA LEU A 73 -17.15 -19.80 -18.81
C LEU A 73 -16.41 -19.78 -17.46
N LYS A 74 -16.36 -20.93 -16.77
CA LYS A 74 -15.60 -21.05 -15.51
C LYS A 74 -14.09 -20.90 -15.70
N GLU A 75 -13.55 -21.28 -16.86
CA GLU A 75 -12.13 -21.10 -17.20
C GLU A 75 -11.79 -19.64 -17.50
N THR A 76 -12.78 -18.81 -17.90
CA THR A 76 -12.54 -17.40 -18.27
C THR A 76 -12.48 -16.41 -17.10
N ASP A 77 -12.46 -16.90 -15.85
CA ASP A 77 -12.34 -16.10 -14.61
C ASP A 77 -13.29 -14.88 -14.54
N GLY A 78 -14.53 -15.04 -15.04
CA GLY A 78 -15.56 -13.99 -15.00
C GLY A 78 -15.48 -12.93 -16.09
N LEU A 79 -14.54 -13.05 -17.04
CA LEU A 79 -14.45 -12.16 -18.22
C LEU A 79 -15.66 -12.30 -19.15
N LEU A 80 -16.14 -13.53 -19.34
CA LEU A 80 -17.33 -13.83 -20.13
C LEU A 80 -18.51 -14.16 -19.21
N LYS A 81 -19.68 -13.66 -19.57
CA LYS A 81 -20.94 -13.99 -18.91
C LYS A 81 -21.74 -14.99 -19.74
N ILE A 82 -22.70 -15.64 -19.09
CA ILE A 82 -23.67 -16.50 -19.78
C ILE A 82 -24.45 -15.75 -20.87
N GLU A 83 -24.69 -14.45 -20.66
CA GLU A 83 -25.32 -13.54 -21.62
C GLU A 83 -24.54 -13.43 -22.92
N ASP A 84 -23.20 -13.46 -22.85
CA ASP A 84 -22.32 -13.30 -24.00
C ASP A 84 -22.31 -14.55 -24.91
N ILE A 85 -22.56 -15.74 -24.36
CA ILE A 85 -22.57 -17.01 -25.12
C ILE A 85 -23.96 -17.42 -25.60
N PHE A 86 -25.02 -16.84 -25.05
CA PHE A 86 -26.41 -17.15 -25.39
C PHE A 86 -26.70 -17.02 -26.90
N PRO A 87 -26.18 -16.00 -27.62
CA PRO A 87 -26.41 -15.85 -29.06
C PRO A 87 -25.85 -16.98 -29.94
N PHE A 88 -24.93 -17.80 -29.43
CA PHE A 88 -24.36 -18.93 -30.18
C PHE A 88 -25.25 -20.17 -30.15
N PHE A 89 -26.30 -20.19 -29.31
CA PHE A 89 -27.23 -21.31 -29.23
C PHE A 89 -28.48 -21.04 -30.08
N PRO A 90 -29.03 -22.07 -30.74
CA PRO A 90 -30.25 -21.93 -31.53
C PRO A 90 -31.48 -21.64 -30.64
N ASP A 91 -32.49 -20.96 -31.18
CA ASP A 91 -33.72 -20.52 -30.49
C ASP A 91 -34.49 -21.63 -29.74
N PHE A 92 -34.27 -22.91 -30.10
CA PHE A 92 -34.94 -24.07 -29.50
C PHE A 92 -34.12 -24.78 -28.41
N ALA A 93 -33.05 -24.14 -27.90
CA ALA A 93 -32.39 -24.65 -26.69
C ALA A 93 -33.34 -24.52 -25.49
N LEU A 94 -33.56 -25.61 -24.75
CA LEU A 94 -34.47 -25.59 -23.62
C LEU A 94 -33.82 -24.84 -22.47
N ILE A 95 -34.56 -23.91 -21.85
CA ILE A 95 -34.11 -23.18 -20.65
C ILE A 95 -33.70 -24.16 -19.53
N ASP A 96 -34.33 -25.34 -19.47
CA ASP A 96 -33.98 -26.39 -18.52
C ASP A 96 -32.52 -26.86 -18.64
N ASP A 97 -31.91 -26.79 -19.83
CA ASP A 97 -30.51 -27.17 -20.03
C ASP A 97 -29.54 -26.15 -19.39
N PHE A 98 -29.97 -24.90 -19.20
CA PHE A 98 -29.19 -23.82 -18.60
C PHE A 98 -29.53 -23.55 -17.14
N LYS A 99 -30.56 -24.21 -16.60
CA LYS A 99 -31.12 -23.92 -15.27
C LYS A 99 -30.06 -23.86 -14.19
N GLU A 100 -29.18 -24.85 -14.10
CA GLU A 100 -28.13 -24.90 -13.07
C GLU A 100 -27.12 -23.74 -13.22
N ALA A 101 -26.71 -23.42 -14.45
CA ALA A 101 -25.78 -22.32 -14.71
C ALA A 101 -26.40 -20.94 -14.43
N ILE A 102 -27.67 -20.77 -14.76
CA ILE A 102 -28.44 -19.55 -14.45
C ILE A 102 -28.60 -19.41 -12.94
N CYS A 103 -28.99 -20.48 -12.24
CA CYS A 103 -29.11 -20.46 -10.78
C CYS A 103 -27.78 -20.11 -10.11
N SER A 104 -26.67 -20.72 -10.53
CA SER A 104 -25.33 -20.39 -10.02
C SER A 104 -24.97 -18.91 -10.26
N SER A 105 -25.20 -18.41 -11.46
CA SER A 105 -24.90 -17.01 -11.80
C SER A 105 -25.74 -16.03 -10.97
N LEU A 106 -27.03 -16.34 -10.78
CA LEU A 106 -27.93 -15.54 -9.94
C LEU A 106 -27.53 -15.57 -8.46
N GLU A 107 -27.09 -16.72 -7.94
CA GLU A 107 -26.56 -16.83 -6.58
C GLU A 107 -25.31 -15.95 -6.40
N ASP A 108 -24.41 -15.93 -7.37
CA ASP A 108 -23.19 -15.13 -7.29
C ASP A 108 -23.49 -13.62 -7.37
N TYR A 109 -24.42 -13.19 -8.22
CA TYR A 109 -24.90 -11.80 -8.21
C TYR A 109 -25.55 -11.42 -6.88
N ASN A 110 -26.36 -12.29 -6.29
CA ASN A 110 -26.95 -12.03 -4.98
C ASN A 110 -25.89 -11.89 -3.89
N LYS A 111 -24.85 -12.74 -3.88
CA LYS A 111 -23.72 -12.61 -2.95
C LYS A 111 -23.00 -11.28 -3.12
N GLN A 112 -22.72 -10.87 -4.35
CA GLN A 112 -22.06 -9.58 -4.64
C GLN A 112 -22.92 -8.40 -4.17
N ILE A 113 -24.24 -8.47 -4.36
CA ILE A 113 -25.17 -7.45 -3.88
C ILE A 113 -25.15 -7.36 -2.35
N GLU A 114 -25.18 -8.49 -1.65
CA GLU A 114 -25.11 -8.50 -0.18
C GLU A 114 -23.76 -8.01 0.34
N GLN A 115 -22.65 -8.37 -0.32
CA GLN A 115 -21.33 -7.83 0.02
C GLN A 115 -21.29 -6.31 -0.15
N LEU A 116 -21.77 -5.78 -1.28
CA LEU A 116 -21.76 -4.35 -1.54
C LEU A 116 -22.66 -3.58 -0.56
N LYS A 117 -23.80 -4.16 -0.16
CA LYS A 117 -24.66 -3.60 0.89
C LYS A 117 -23.93 -3.54 2.24
N GLN A 118 -23.19 -4.59 2.58
CA GLN A 118 -22.41 -4.63 3.82
C GLN A 118 -21.31 -3.56 3.79
N GLU A 119 -20.55 -3.47 2.71
CA GLU A 119 -19.51 -2.44 2.52
C GLU A 119 -20.08 -1.02 2.61
N MET A 120 -21.26 -0.78 2.02
CA MET A 120 -21.95 0.51 2.14
C MET A 120 -22.35 0.82 3.58
N ASN A 121 -22.84 -0.17 4.34
CA ASN A 121 -23.21 0.01 5.73
C ASN A 121 -21.98 0.30 6.61
N ASP A 122 -20.88 -0.44 6.41
CA ASP A 122 -19.63 -0.26 7.15
C ASP A 122 -19.01 1.12 6.86
N ALA A 123 -19.03 1.56 5.60
CA ALA A 123 -18.58 2.90 5.22
C ALA A 123 -19.45 4.01 5.83
N THR A 124 -20.78 3.82 5.86
CA THR A 124 -21.72 4.76 6.48
C THR A 124 -21.47 4.86 7.99
N HIS A 125 -21.34 3.73 8.67
CA HIS A 125 -21.04 3.67 10.10
C HIS A 125 -19.68 4.29 10.42
N GLY A 126 -18.66 4.03 9.58
CA GLY A 126 -17.35 4.69 9.70
C GLY A 126 -17.44 6.21 9.55
N ALA A 127 -18.22 6.70 8.59
CA ALA A 127 -18.45 8.13 8.41
C ALA A 127 -19.18 8.77 9.60
N ASP A 128 -20.17 8.09 10.18
CA ASP A 128 -20.88 8.58 11.37
C ASP A 128 -19.97 8.66 12.60
N ASN A 129 -19.12 7.66 12.82
CA ASN A 129 -18.13 7.70 13.88
C ASN A 129 -17.18 8.91 13.73
N ILE A 130 -16.70 9.16 12.52
CA ILE A 130 -15.85 10.33 12.24
C ILE A 130 -16.59 11.64 12.51
N ARG A 131 -17.86 11.76 12.07
CA ARG A 131 -18.67 12.96 12.35
C ARG A 131 -18.85 13.18 13.86
N ASN A 132 -19.08 12.12 14.61
CA ASN A 132 -19.20 12.17 16.07
C ASN A 132 -17.88 12.62 16.71
N ASP A 133 -16.75 12.04 16.31
CA ASP A 133 -15.42 12.41 16.81
C ASP A 133 -15.10 13.88 16.53
N ILE A 134 -15.38 14.36 15.32
CA ILE A 134 -15.23 15.78 14.96
C ILE A 134 -16.08 16.66 15.87
N SER A 135 -17.34 16.28 16.13
CA SER A 135 -18.23 17.08 16.99
C SER A 135 -17.72 17.17 18.44
N VAL A 136 -17.17 16.07 18.97
CA VAL A 136 -16.59 16.02 20.32
C VAL A 136 -15.30 16.82 20.38
N LEU A 137 -14.44 16.71 19.36
CA LEU A 137 -13.19 17.47 19.28
C LEU A 137 -13.45 18.98 19.16
N ALA A 138 -14.47 19.40 18.42
CA ALA A 138 -14.84 20.80 18.29
C ALA A 138 -15.25 21.46 19.63
N GLN A 139 -15.69 20.67 20.60
CA GLN A 139 -16.04 21.15 21.95
C GLN A 139 -14.83 21.25 22.88
N ARG A 140 -13.67 20.70 22.49
CA ARG A 140 -12.43 20.83 23.27
C ARG A 140 -11.82 22.20 23.01
N TYR A 141 -11.87 23.05 24.02
CA TYR A 141 -11.05 24.24 24.08
C TYR A 141 -10.05 24.10 25.21
N ALA A 142 -8.86 24.65 25.01
CA ALA A 142 -7.90 24.88 26.06
C ALA A 142 -7.83 26.40 26.27
N VAL A 143 -7.94 26.84 27.52
CA VAL A 143 -7.66 28.23 27.89
C VAL A 143 -6.18 28.29 28.20
N ILE A 144 -5.45 29.12 27.48
CA ILE A 144 -4.02 29.38 27.71
C ILE A 144 -3.94 30.69 28.48
N ASP A 145 -3.26 30.68 29.63
CA ASP A 145 -3.01 31.91 30.38
C ASP A 145 -1.94 32.75 29.66
N CYS A 146 -2.02 34.08 29.78
CA CYS A 146 -1.01 34.98 29.21
C CYS A 146 0.37 34.86 29.88
N ASP A 147 0.41 34.27 31.07
CA ASP A 147 1.64 33.98 31.82
C ASP A 147 2.14 32.53 31.60
N GLU A 148 1.44 31.69 30.82
CA GLU A 148 1.92 30.35 30.46
C GLU A 148 2.90 30.41 29.28
N ASP A 149 4.14 29.99 29.52
CA ASP A 149 5.15 29.85 28.48
C ASP A 149 4.77 28.73 27.50
N CYS A 150 5.05 28.96 26.22
CA CYS A 150 4.87 27.94 25.19
C CYS A 150 5.72 26.70 25.54
N GLY A 151 5.08 25.55 25.72
CA GLY A 151 5.77 24.30 26.09
C GLY A 151 6.83 23.84 25.07
N ILE A 152 6.73 24.30 23.82
CA ILE A 152 7.76 24.07 22.78
C ILE A 152 8.95 25.02 23.00
N CYS A 153 8.69 26.28 23.32
CA CYS A 153 9.75 27.25 23.64
C CYS A 153 10.49 26.84 24.90
N SER A 154 9.78 26.42 25.96
CA SER A 154 10.41 25.92 27.19
C SER A 154 11.30 24.69 26.92
N GLN A 155 10.85 23.73 26.10
CA GLN A 155 11.69 22.59 25.72
C GLN A 155 12.93 23.00 24.91
N LEU A 156 12.80 24.01 24.05
CA LEU A 156 13.92 24.54 23.27
C LEU A 156 14.90 25.31 24.15
N ASP A 157 14.40 26.14 25.06
CA ASP A 157 15.20 26.92 26.01
C ASP A 157 15.97 26.00 26.95
N ASP A 158 15.33 24.94 27.45
CA ASP A 158 16.00 23.90 28.25
C ASP A 158 17.11 23.18 27.47
N ALA A 159 16.87 22.86 26.20
CA ALA A 159 17.87 22.22 25.35
C ALA A 159 19.08 23.14 25.09
N ILE A 160 18.83 24.41 24.75
CA ILE A 160 19.86 25.42 24.51
C ILE A 160 20.65 25.72 25.80
N ALA A 161 19.96 25.82 26.94
CA ALA A 161 20.60 26.09 28.23
C ALA A 161 21.59 24.97 28.61
N ARG A 162 21.26 23.70 28.36
CA ARG A 162 22.16 22.57 28.63
C ARG A 162 23.44 22.60 27.81
N GLU A 163 23.37 23.06 26.57
CA GLU A 163 24.51 23.11 25.64
C GLU A 163 25.34 24.40 25.75
N CYS A 164 24.91 25.37 26.58
CA CYS A 164 25.58 26.66 26.70
C CYS A 164 27.05 26.53 27.15
N SER A 165 27.98 27.00 26.33
CA SER A 165 29.42 26.97 26.61
C SER A 165 29.89 27.92 27.72
N PHE A 166 28.97 28.70 28.31
CA PHE A 166 29.30 29.65 29.39
C PHE A 166 28.66 29.24 30.73
N CYS A 167 27.44 28.72 30.73
CA CYS A 167 26.69 28.40 31.95
C CYS A 167 25.86 27.11 31.85
N GLY A 168 26.04 26.30 30.80
CA GLY A 168 25.32 25.06 30.61
C GLY A 168 25.91 23.90 31.41
N ASP A 169 25.29 22.72 31.29
CA ASP A 169 25.61 21.53 32.08
C ASP A 169 27.08 21.11 31.95
N LEU A 170 27.68 21.29 30.77
CA LEU A 170 29.09 21.02 30.55
C LEU A 170 29.96 21.92 31.44
N MET A 171 29.74 23.24 31.43
CA MET A 171 30.52 24.19 32.23
C MET A 171 30.24 24.05 33.72
N ILE A 172 28.99 23.80 34.13
CA ILE A 172 28.62 23.62 35.53
C ILE A 172 29.34 22.40 36.15
N ARG A 173 29.45 21.30 35.40
CA ARG A 173 30.16 20.09 35.86
C ARG A 173 31.65 20.34 36.07
N GLU A 174 32.26 21.19 35.25
CA GLU A 174 33.68 21.52 35.32
C GLU A 174 34.01 22.48 36.48
N ILE A 175 33.04 23.26 37.02
CA ILE A 175 33.27 24.16 38.18
C ILE A 175 33.74 23.39 39.41
N SER A 176 33.27 22.16 39.58
CA SER A 176 33.62 21.33 40.74
C SER A 176 34.93 20.57 40.56
N LEU A 177 35.54 20.63 39.38
CA LEU A 177 36.83 19.99 39.15
C LEU A 177 37.95 20.86 39.71
N PRO A 178 39.00 20.24 40.29
CA PRO A 178 40.16 21.01 40.72
C PRO A 178 40.79 21.70 39.50
N PHE A 179 41.09 22.99 39.65
CA PHE A 179 41.73 23.79 38.60
C PHE A 179 43.05 23.20 38.08
N ILE A 180 43.69 22.36 38.90
CA ILE A 180 44.90 21.61 38.57
C ILE A 180 44.54 20.13 38.64
N LEU A 181 44.69 19.42 37.53
CA LEU A 181 44.49 17.99 37.51
C LEU A 181 45.68 17.28 38.20
N PRO A 182 45.49 16.08 38.79
CA PRO A 182 46.59 15.34 39.44
C PRO A 182 47.81 15.09 38.55
N GLY A 183 47.63 15.05 37.23
CA GLY A 183 48.71 14.93 36.24
C GLY A 183 49.52 16.21 36.00
N GLU A 184 49.03 17.36 36.44
CA GLU A 184 49.64 18.69 36.25
C GLU A 184 50.39 19.17 37.50
N ALA A 185 50.46 18.33 38.54
CA ALA A 185 51.14 18.65 39.80
C ALA A 185 52.63 19.03 39.63
N TYR A 186 53.29 18.46 38.61
CA TYR A 186 54.67 18.79 38.26
C TYR A 186 54.82 20.23 37.74
N GLU A 187 53.86 20.69 36.92
CA GLU A 187 53.87 22.04 36.40
C GLU A 187 53.68 23.05 37.53
N VAL A 188 52.73 22.79 38.44
CA VAL A 188 52.48 23.66 39.61
C VAL A 188 53.71 23.84 40.50
N THR A 189 54.46 22.76 40.72
CA THR A 189 55.69 22.81 41.52
C THR A 189 56.83 23.54 40.81
N SER A 190 56.82 23.62 39.47
CA SER A 190 57.81 24.38 38.71
C SER A 190 57.66 25.90 38.84
N TRP A 191 56.45 26.39 39.10
CA TRP A 191 56.13 27.81 39.27
C TRP A 191 56.14 28.28 40.74
N GLU A 192 56.60 27.43 41.69
CA GLU A 192 56.74 27.83 43.09
C GLU A 192 57.71 29.00 43.25
N ILE A 193 57.17 30.18 43.59
CA ILE A 193 57.95 31.37 43.91
C ILE A 193 58.60 31.15 45.27
N ARG A 194 59.88 30.74 45.28
CA ARG A 194 60.66 30.57 46.52
C ARG A 194 60.85 31.93 47.22
N PRO A 195 60.46 32.09 48.50
CA PRO A 195 60.59 33.36 49.18
C PRO A 195 62.08 33.68 49.44
N HIS A 196 62.59 34.75 48.82
CA HIS A 196 63.80 35.40 49.30
C HIS A 196 63.48 36.15 50.60
N ASN A 197 64.28 35.87 51.62
CA ASN A 197 64.13 36.33 52.99
C ASN A 197 64.19 37.87 53.09
N ILE A 198 63.04 38.52 53.25
CA ILE A 198 62.95 39.95 53.60
C ILE A 198 62.09 40.06 54.86
N GLY A 199 62.77 40.02 56.00
CA GLY A 199 62.20 40.42 57.28
C GLY A 199 61.84 41.90 57.28
N ALA A 200 60.75 42.21 57.98
CA ALA A 200 60.22 43.55 58.27
C ALA A 200 59.36 44.21 57.17
N GLN A 201 58.07 43.88 57.15
CA GLN A 201 57.06 44.90 56.87
C GLN A 201 55.97 44.90 57.96
N LYS A 202 55.78 46.08 58.53
CA LYS A 202 54.77 46.40 59.55
C LYS A 202 53.38 46.24 58.95
N SER A 203 52.52 45.54 59.68
CA SER A 203 51.07 45.57 59.50
C SER A 203 50.56 47.02 59.62
N LEU A 204 49.85 47.49 58.60
CA LEU A 204 48.91 48.61 58.71
C LEU A 204 47.53 48.05 58.38
N SER A 205 46.77 47.78 59.44
CA SER A 205 45.33 47.52 59.38
C SER A 205 44.58 48.80 59.03
N LEU A 206 43.77 48.77 57.96
CA LEU A 206 42.76 49.79 57.67
C LEU A 206 41.37 49.20 57.97
N ALA A 207 40.64 49.93 58.81
CA ALA A 207 39.26 49.66 59.16
C ALA A 207 38.29 50.29 58.13
N VAL A 208 37.15 49.62 58.00
CA VAL A 208 35.99 49.83 57.10
C VAL A 208 36.09 49.12 55.76
#